data_AF-A0A0N4ZKC2-F1
#
_entry.id   AF-A0A0N4ZKC2-F1
#
_cell.length_a   1.000
_cell.length_b   1.000
_cell.length_c   1.000
_cell.angle_alpha   90.00
_cell.angle_beta   90.00
_cell.angle_gamma   90.00
#
_symmetry.space_group_name_H-M   'P 1'
#
loop_
_entity.id
_entity.type
_entity.pdbx_description
1 polymer ?
#
loop_
_entity_poly.entity_id
_entity_poly.type
_entity_poly.pdbx_seq_one_letter_code
_entity_poly.pdbx_strand_id
1 'polypeptide(L)'
;MKIWRKGLVAMWKVRDMDCVFFETAIVSKNLSQHIMIEAVPLPKEVGDMAPIYFKKALSETGSEWSSYRKIIDLSKEGKGNVQNIVPKGFSYFRIDFGLQNGFVHVIDNEEKFSTSFAHEILCGMLDLDCKYWRKMNNLPLEKQIEKRDFLKREWFNGFDWTERAKASLQYNDDS
;
A
#
# COMPACT_ATOMS: atom_id res chain seq x y z
N MET A 1 -2.26 -3.83 13.31
CA MET A 1 -1.21 -3.30 12.42
C MET A 1 -0.11 -4.34 12.30
N LYS A 2 0.29 -4.74 11.08
CA LYS A 2 1.27 -5.82 10.87
C LYS A 2 2.69 -5.36 11.24
N ILE A 3 3.47 -6.21 11.90
CA ILE A 3 4.80 -5.86 12.44
C ILE A 3 5.81 -5.47 11.35
N TRP A 4 5.76 -6.10 10.17
CA TRP A 4 6.65 -5.81 9.05
C TRP A 4 6.55 -4.36 8.55
N ARG A 5 5.36 -3.76 8.64
CA ARG A 5 5.13 -2.38 8.21
C ARG A 5 5.91 -1.38 9.07
N LYS A 6 6.04 -1.67 10.37
CA LYS A 6 6.83 -0.84 11.29
C LYS A 6 8.31 -0.79 10.91
N GLY A 7 8.87 -1.92 10.47
CA GLY A 7 10.26 -1.97 9.98
C GLY A 7 10.47 -1.06 8.77
N LEU A 8 9.57 -1.15 7.77
CA LEU A 8 9.69 -0.35 6.54
C LEU A 8 9.55 1.15 6.82
N VAL A 9 8.56 1.54 7.62
CA VAL A 9 8.38 2.94 8.01
C VAL A 9 9.59 3.46 8.76
N ALA A 10 10.13 2.70 9.71
CA ALA A 10 11.31 3.11 10.47
C ALA A 10 12.54 3.31 9.56
N MET A 11 12.77 2.38 8.63
CA MET A 11 13.87 2.43 7.66
C MET A 11 13.82 3.70 6.80
N TRP A 12 12.65 4.04 6.25
CA TRP A 12 12.50 5.22 5.40
C TRP A 12 12.48 6.53 6.20
N LYS A 13 11.95 6.52 7.43
CA LYS A 13 11.93 7.70 8.29
C LYS A 13 13.33 8.21 8.66
N VAL A 14 14.32 7.32 8.80
CA VAL A 14 15.73 7.71 9.04
C VAL A 14 16.31 8.52 7.87
N ARG A 15 15.72 8.41 6.69
CA ARG A 15 16.12 9.14 5.47
C ARG A 15 15.22 10.35 5.17
N ASP A 16 14.43 10.79 6.15
CA ASP A 16 13.42 11.85 6.00
C ASP A 16 12.42 11.60 4.86
N MET A 17 12.07 10.32 4.67
CA MET A 17 11.07 9.86 3.72
C MET A 17 9.82 9.39 4.47
N ASP A 18 8.67 9.47 3.82
CA ASP A 18 7.44 8.80 4.23
C ASP A 18 7.12 7.66 3.26
N CYS A 19 6.02 6.94 3.49
CA CYS A 19 5.62 5.82 2.68
C CYS A 19 4.10 5.63 2.61
N VAL A 20 3.63 5.14 1.48
CA VAL A 20 2.25 4.65 1.33
C VAL A 20 2.25 3.15 1.16
N PHE A 21 1.20 2.52 1.69
CA PHE A 21 0.95 1.10 1.52
C PHE A 21 -0.43 0.92 0.90
N PHE A 22 -0.53 0.21 -0.21
CA PHE A 22 -1.83 -0.04 -0.83
C PHE A 22 -1.95 -1.44 -1.38
N GLU A 23 -3.19 -1.89 -1.50
CA GLU A 23 -3.55 -3.16 -2.12
C GLU A 23 -4.84 -2.96 -2.92
N THR A 24 -4.92 -3.63 -4.07
CA THR A 24 -6.13 -3.70 -4.89
C THR A 24 -6.51 -5.16 -4.99
N ALA A 25 -7.66 -5.52 -4.41
CA ALA A 25 -8.22 -6.86 -4.52
C ALA A 25 -9.36 -6.84 -5.54
N ILE A 26 -9.15 -7.51 -6.67
CA ILE A 26 -10.18 -7.68 -7.70
C ILE A 26 -10.70 -9.11 -7.62
N VAL A 27 -11.98 -9.25 -7.30
CA VAL A 27 -12.67 -10.54 -7.28
C VAL A 27 -13.20 -10.82 -8.67
N SER A 28 -12.43 -11.54 -9.48
CA SER A 28 -12.88 -12.02 -10.80
C SER A 28 -13.04 -13.54 -10.79
N LYS A 29 -14.11 -14.04 -11.43
CA LYS A 29 -14.45 -15.47 -11.48
C LYS A 29 -13.37 -16.35 -12.13
N ASN A 30 -12.48 -15.75 -12.93
CA ASN A 30 -11.51 -16.48 -13.76
C ASN A 30 -10.05 -16.28 -13.34
N LEU A 31 -9.78 -15.51 -12.28
CA LEU A 31 -8.42 -15.15 -11.86
C LEU A 31 -8.26 -15.28 -10.35
N SER A 32 -7.56 -16.34 -9.93
CA SER A 32 -7.06 -16.46 -8.55
C SER A 32 -5.84 -15.55 -8.38
N GLN A 33 -6.07 -14.26 -8.12
CA GLN A 33 -4.98 -13.31 -7.91
C GLN A 33 -4.50 -13.35 -6.45
N HIS A 34 -3.18 -13.44 -6.27
CA HIS A 34 -2.58 -13.20 -4.96
C HIS A 34 -2.74 -11.72 -4.59
N ILE A 35 -3.07 -11.46 -3.32
CA ILE A 35 -3.04 -10.10 -2.79
C ILE A 35 -1.57 -9.67 -2.68
N MET A 36 -1.23 -8.58 -3.36
CA MET A 36 0.04 -7.90 -3.23
C MET A 36 -0.18 -6.57 -2.52
N ILE A 37 0.54 -6.35 -1.42
CA ILE A 37 0.61 -5.04 -0.77
C ILE A 37 1.84 -4.34 -1.30
N GLU A 38 1.64 -3.25 -2.00
CA GLU A 38 2.71 -2.39 -2.48
C GLU A 38 3.12 -1.40 -1.39
N ALA A 39 4.42 -1.18 -1.27
CA ALA A 39 5.01 -0.22 -0.34
C ALA A 39 5.85 0.76 -1.15
N VAL A 40 5.39 2.01 -1.25
CA VAL A 40 6.04 3.04 -2.05
C VAL A 40 6.60 4.10 -1.12
N PRO A 41 7.93 4.29 -1.06
CA PRO A 41 8.52 5.42 -0.35
C PRO A 41 8.37 6.70 -1.17
N LEU A 42 8.19 7.82 -0.49
CA LEU A 42 8.05 9.14 -1.08
C LEU A 42 8.70 10.20 -0.18
N PRO A 43 9.10 11.36 -0.73
CA PRO A 43 9.55 12.47 0.08
C PRO A 43 8.50 12.82 1.13
N LYS A 44 8.93 13.17 2.34
CA LYS A 44 8.03 13.44 3.47
C LYS A 44 6.97 14.50 3.17
N GLU A 45 7.36 15.59 2.50
CA GLU A 45 6.44 16.67 2.11
C GLU A 45 5.32 16.17 1.19
N VAL A 46 5.64 15.24 0.28
CA VAL A 46 4.65 14.58 -0.60
C VAL A 46 3.79 13.62 0.22
N GLY A 47 4.38 12.95 1.22
CA GLY A 47 3.71 12.04 2.17
C GLY A 47 2.63 12.73 2.98
N ASP A 48 2.94 13.90 3.52
CA ASP A 48 2.02 14.73 4.30
C ASP A 48 0.78 15.14 3.47
N MET A 49 0.94 15.30 2.16
CA MET A 49 -0.14 15.65 1.23
C MET A 49 -0.90 14.43 0.68
N ALA A 50 -0.32 13.23 0.75
CA ALA A 50 -0.91 12.01 0.17
C ALA A 50 -2.36 11.74 0.60
N PRO A 51 -2.75 11.89 1.88
CA PRO A 51 -4.14 11.70 2.28
C PRO A 51 -5.12 12.62 1.54
N ILE A 52 -4.74 13.86 1.27
CA ILE A 52 -5.60 14.84 0.60
C ILE A 52 -5.80 14.45 -0.87
N TYR A 53 -4.72 14.11 -1.57
CA TYR A 53 -4.75 13.70 -2.98
C TYR A 53 -5.57 12.42 -3.18
N PHE A 54 -5.31 11.40 -2.38
CA PHE A 54 -6.05 10.14 -2.48
C PHE A 54 -7.51 10.27 -2.11
N LYS A 55 -7.84 11.09 -1.10
CA LYS A 55 -9.23 11.37 -0.75
C LYS A 55 -9.97 12.08 -1.87
N LYS A 56 -9.33 13.05 -2.53
CA LYS A 56 -9.92 13.73 -3.69
C LYS A 56 -10.14 12.74 -4.84
N ALA A 57 -9.09 12.03 -5.24
CA ALA A 57 -9.15 11.08 -6.35
C ALA A 57 -10.24 10.03 -6.14
N LEU A 58 -10.29 9.40 -4.96
CA LEU A 58 -11.31 8.40 -4.63
C LEU A 58 -12.75 8.95 -4.60
N SER A 59 -12.92 10.25 -4.31
CA SER A 59 -14.25 10.88 -4.33
C SER A 59 -14.76 11.08 -5.76
N GLU A 60 -13.83 11.26 -6.70
CA GLU A 60 -14.07 11.44 -8.13
C GLU A 60 -14.20 10.09 -8.86
N THR A 61 -13.66 9.00 -8.29
CA THR A 61 -13.80 7.64 -8.86
C THR A 61 -15.19 7.04 -8.63
N GLY A 62 -15.60 6.16 -9.55
CA GLY A 62 -16.81 5.35 -9.44
C GLY A 62 -18.07 6.06 -9.94
N SER A 63 -19.20 5.35 -9.89
CA SER A 63 -20.50 5.93 -10.25
C SER A 63 -20.96 6.91 -9.17
N GLU A 64 -21.54 8.05 -9.55
CA GLU A 64 -22.26 8.92 -8.61
C GLU A 64 -23.48 8.24 -7.99
N TRP A 65 -23.92 7.13 -8.58
CA TRP A 65 -25.05 6.31 -8.14
C TRP A 65 -24.63 5.02 -7.43
N SER A 66 -23.40 4.94 -6.90
CA SER A 66 -22.96 3.78 -6.13
C SER A 66 -23.81 3.61 -4.87
N SER A 67 -24.24 2.39 -4.57
CA SER A 67 -24.99 2.10 -3.33
C SER A 67 -24.10 2.17 -2.08
N TYR A 68 -22.78 2.09 -2.25
CA TYR A 68 -21.80 2.15 -1.17
C TYR A 68 -21.21 3.55 -1.00
N ARG A 69 -20.75 3.86 0.22
CA ARG A 69 -19.99 5.09 0.47
C ARG A 69 -18.70 5.03 -0.35
N LYS A 70 -18.45 6.07 -1.16
CA LYS A 70 -17.25 6.15 -2.01
C LYS A 70 -15.95 6.04 -1.21
N ILE A 71 -15.90 6.58 0.00
CA ILE A 71 -14.69 6.55 0.84
C ILE A 71 -15.07 6.11 2.24
N ILE A 72 -14.35 5.13 2.75
CA ILE A 72 -14.43 4.68 4.13
C ILE A 72 -13.11 5.03 4.82
N ASP A 73 -13.18 5.90 5.81
CA ASP A 73 -12.02 6.36 6.59
C ASP A 73 -11.76 5.39 7.75
N LEU A 74 -10.69 4.61 7.63
CA LEU A 74 -10.31 3.59 8.61
C LEU A 74 -9.85 4.18 9.95
N SER A 75 -9.48 5.46 9.99
CA SER A 75 -9.11 6.13 11.24
C SER A 75 -10.33 6.39 12.14
N LYS A 76 -11.52 6.54 11.56
CA LYS A 76 -12.75 6.92 12.26
C LYS A 76 -13.68 5.75 12.56
N GLU A 77 -13.67 4.73 11.72
CA GLU A 77 -14.63 3.62 11.79
C GLU A 77 -14.27 2.56 12.84
N GLY A 78 -13.18 2.72 13.61
CA GLY A 78 -12.81 1.84 14.73
C GLY A 78 -12.51 0.37 14.36
N LYS A 79 -12.59 0.03 13.07
CA LYS A 79 -12.49 -1.32 12.54
C LYS A 79 -11.21 -1.42 11.70
N GLY A 80 -10.09 -1.71 12.36
CA GLY A 80 -8.76 -1.74 11.73
C GLY A 80 -8.55 -2.83 10.65
N ASN A 81 -9.56 -3.64 10.34
CA ASN A 81 -9.52 -4.70 9.34
C ASN A 81 -10.54 -4.46 8.24
N VAL A 82 -10.07 -4.50 6.99
CA VAL A 82 -10.89 -4.43 5.77
C VAL A 82 -12.02 -5.45 5.77
N GLN A 83 -11.78 -6.64 6.31
CA GLN A 83 -12.77 -7.73 6.37
C GLN A 83 -14.04 -7.38 7.15
N ASN A 84 -13.97 -6.37 8.03
CA ASN A 84 -15.12 -5.90 8.81
C ASN A 84 -15.91 -4.80 8.10
N ILE A 85 -15.42 -4.35 6.94
CA ILE A 85 -15.89 -3.17 6.21
C ILE A 85 -16.39 -3.59 4.83
N VAL A 86 -15.58 -4.38 4.12
CA VAL A 86 -15.89 -4.88 2.79
C VAL A 86 -16.57 -6.24 2.93
N PRO A 87 -17.80 -6.42 2.40
CA PRO A 87 -18.47 -7.71 2.42
C PRO A 87 -17.66 -8.77 1.65
N LYS A 88 -17.81 -10.04 2.04
CA LYS A 88 -17.12 -11.15 1.37
C LYS A 88 -17.51 -11.22 -0.10
N GLY A 89 -16.52 -11.39 -0.97
CA GLY A 89 -16.72 -11.51 -2.42
C GLY A 89 -16.78 -10.19 -3.19
N PHE A 90 -16.58 -9.05 -2.53
CA PHE A 90 -16.48 -7.75 -3.18
C PHE A 90 -15.03 -7.36 -3.44
N SER A 91 -14.81 -6.74 -4.59
CA SER A 91 -13.55 -6.08 -4.96
C SER A 91 -13.35 -4.82 -4.12
N TYR A 92 -12.10 -4.49 -3.77
CA TYR A 92 -11.79 -3.28 -3.02
C TYR A 92 -10.40 -2.73 -3.31
N PHE A 93 -10.24 -1.43 -3.07
CA PHE A 93 -8.97 -0.74 -2.99
C PHE A 93 -8.75 -0.25 -1.56
N ARG A 94 -7.55 -0.46 -1.03
CA ARG A 94 -7.13 0.07 0.27
C ARG A 94 -5.82 0.82 0.13
N ILE A 95 -5.71 1.94 0.81
CA ILE A 95 -4.46 2.66 1.01
C ILE A 95 -4.28 3.05 2.47
N ASP A 96 -3.06 2.98 2.98
CA ASP A 96 -2.65 3.46 4.29
C ASP A 96 -1.40 4.36 4.17
N PHE A 97 -1.24 5.31 5.09
CA PHE A 97 -0.18 6.33 5.08
C PHE A 97 0.78 6.12 6.25
N GLY A 98 2.04 5.76 5.99
CA GLY A 98 3.05 5.53 7.01
C GLY A 98 2.65 4.42 7.98
N LEU A 99 2.36 4.76 9.25
CA LEU A 99 1.72 3.86 10.24
C LEU A 99 0.22 4.13 10.43
N GLN A 100 -0.29 5.23 9.91
CA GLN A 100 -1.69 5.60 10.06
C GLN A 100 -2.56 4.76 9.12
N ASN A 101 -3.77 4.42 9.56
CA ASN A 101 -4.74 3.81 8.67
C ASN A 101 -5.25 4.87 7.68
N GLY A 102 -5.45 4.50 6.43
CA GLY A 102 -5.95 5.41 5.40
C GLY A 102 -7.39 5.10 5.01
N PHE A 103 -7.61 4.86 3.72
CA PHE A 103 -8.92 4.76 3.12
C PHE A 103 -9.18 3.38 2.53
N VAL A 104 -10.46 3.01 2.52
CA VAL A 104 -10.97 1.87 1.76
C VAL A 104 -12.05 2.34 0.80
N HIS A 105 -12.01 1.82 -0.42
CA HIS A 105 -13.01 2.02 -1.46
C HIS A 105 -13.50 0.65 -1.92
N VAL A 106 -14.80 0.41 -1.83
CA VAL A 106 -15.44 -0.78 -2.41
C VAL A 106 -15.57 -0.57 -3.91
N ILE A 107 -15.10 -1.52 -4.70
CA ILE A 107 -15.12 -1.46 -6.17
C ILE A 107 -16.40 -2.13 -6.66
N ASP A 108 -17.30 -1.34 -7.24
CA ASP A 108 -18.61 -1.82 -7.74
C ASP A 108 -18.56 -2.34 -9.18
N ASN A 109 -17.56 -1.91 -9.96
CA ASN A 109 -17.38 -2.31 -11.35
C ASN A 109 -15.88 -2.51 -11.63
N GLU A 110 -15.46 -3.77 -11.70
CA GLU A 110 -14.05 -4.13 -11.90
C GLU A 110 -13.50 -3.69 -13.26
N GLU A 111 -14.33 -3.56 -14.30
CA GLU A 111 -13.89 -3.17 -15.64
C GLU A 111 -13.57 -1.68 -15.74
N LYS A 112 -14.25 -0.85 -14.92
CA LYS A 112 -14.05 0.60 -14.89
C LYS A 112 -12.94 1.04 -13.93
N PHE A 113 -12.67 0.25 -12.90
CA PHE A 113 -11.66 0.59 -11.91
C PHE A 113 -10.27 0.17 -12.39
N SER A 114 -9.40 1.15 -12.65
CA SER A 114 -8.04 0.88 -13.07
C SER A 114 -7.23 0.22 -11.94
N THR A 115 -6.60 -0.92 -12.23
CA THR A 115 -5.60 -1.54 -11.33
C THR A 115 -4.44 -0.61 -11.01
N SER A 116 -4.20 0.37 -11.88
CA SER A 116 -3.13 1.37 -11.82
C SER A 116 -3.50 2.63 -11.05
N PHE A 117 -4.70 2.68 -10.44
CA PHE A 117 -5.25 3.89 -9.83
C PHE A 117 -4.26 4.56 -8.86
N ALA A 118 -3.68 3.80 -7.93
CA ALA A 118 -2.75 4.36 -6.95
C ALA A 118 -1.48 4.92 -7.60
N HIS A 119 -0.93 4.22 -8.60
CA HIS A 119 0.27 4.65 -9.29
C HIS A 119 0.06 5.92 -10.11
N GLU A 120 -1.12 6.10 -10.70
CA GLU A 120 -1.46 7.32 -11.42
C GLU A 120 -1.48 8.54 -10.48
N ILE A 121 -2.06 8.39 -9.29
CA ILE A 121 -2.06 9.45 -8.27
C ILE A 121 -0.63 9.72 -7.77
N LEU A 122 0.14 8.67 -7.47
CA LEU A 122 1.52 8.83 -6.99
C LEU A 122 2.43 9.45 -8.04
N CYS A 123 2.31 9.08 -9.31
CA CYS A 123 3.08 9.70 -10.39
C CYS A 123 2.70 11.18 -10.54
N GLY A 124 1.40 11.51 -10.47
CA GLY A 124 0.95 12.90 -10.51
C GLY A 124 1.47 13.73 -9.33
N MET A 125 1.56 13.14 -8.13
CA MET A 125 2.13 13.78 -6.95
C MET A 125 3.65 13.98 -7.03
N LEU A 126 4.36 13.06 -7.67
CA LEU A 126 5.83 13.09 -7.81
C LEU A 126 6.31 13.78 -9.10
N ASP A 127 5.39 14.33 -9.89
CA ASP A 127 5.66 14.89 -11.23
C ASP A 127 6.40 13.90 -12.16
N LEU A 128 5.98 12.63 -12.12
CA LEU A 128 6.53 11.55 -12.92
C LEU A 128 5.62 11.23 -14.12
N ASP A 129 6.26 10.92 -15.25
CA ASP A 129 5.59 10.50 -16.47
C ASP A 129 4.92 9.11 -16.32
N CYS A 130 3.71 8.95 -16.89
CA CYS A 130 2.96 7.69 -16.96
C CYS A 130 3.79 6.49 -17.43
N LYS A 131 4.86 6.68 -18.20
CA LYS A 131 5.77 5.62 -18.64
C LYS A 131 6.41 4.83 -17.50
N TYR A 132 6.59 5.43 -16.31
CA TYR A 132 7.19 4.74 -15.17
C TYR A 132 6.33 3.61 -14.61
N TRP A 133 5.03 3.62 -14.91
CA TRP A 133 4.09 2.61 -14.43
C TRP A 133 3.32 1.89 -15.55
N ARG A 134 2.69 2.63 -16.50
CA ARG A 134 1.89 2.01 -17.58
C ARG A 134 2.73 1.22 -18.60
N LYS A 135 4.03 1.51 -18.68
CA LYS A 135 5.00 0.83 -19.54
C LYS A 135 6.29 0.60 -18.76
N MET A 136 6.18 -0.05 -17.61
CA MET A 136 7.35 -0.38 -16.80
C MET A 136 8.33 -1.19 -17.67
N ASN A 137 9.39 -0.54 -18.13
CA ASN A 137 10.39 -1.18 -18.98
C ASN A 137 11.03 -2.29 -18.15
N ASN A 138 11.15 -3.48 -18.74
CA ASN A 138 11.89 -4.57 -18.13
C ASN A 138 13.32 -4.11 -17.88
N LEU A 139 13.64 -3.83 -16.63
CA LEU A 139 14.98 -3.45 -16.22
C LEU A 139 15.88 -4.69 -16.43
N PRO A 140 17.11 -4.55 -16.93
CA PRO A 140 18.03 -5.67 -17.02
C PRO A 140 18.17 -6.38 -15.67
N LEU A 141 18.27 -7.71 -15.70
CA LEU A 141 18.28 -8.55 -14.49
C LEU A 141 19.36 -8.10 -13.49
N GLU A 142 20.55 -7.74 -13.98
CA GLU A 142 21.66 -7.22 -13.17
C GLU A 142 21.26 -6.01 -12.33
N LYS A 143 20.56 -5.03 -12.93
CA LYS A 143 20.08 -3.84 -12.22
C LYS A 143 18.95 -4.16 -11.24
N GLN A 144 18.13 -5.17 -11.53
CA GLN A 144 17.10 -5.63 -10.58
C GLN A 144 17.75 -6.24 -9.34
N ILE A 145 18.78 -7.07 -9.55
CA ILE A 145 19.58 -7.69 -8.48
C ILE A 145 20.24 -6.61 -7.62
N GLU A 146 20.86 -5.61 -8.24
CA GLU A 146 21.51 -4.50 -7.54
C GLU A 146 20.54 -3.72 -6.64
N LYS A 147 19.36 -3.33 -7.17
CA LYS A 147 18.33 -2.62 -6.41
C LYS A 147 17.78 -3.46 -5.25
N ARG A 148 17.56 -4.76 -5.48
CA ARG A 148 17.12 -5.70 -4.45
C ARG A 148 18.16 -5.79 -3.34
N ASP A 149 19.43 -5.94 -3.69
CA ASP A 149 20.51 -6.11 -2.71
C ASP A 149 20.76 -4.83 -1.93
N PHE A 150 20.67 -3.67 -2.56
CA PHE A 150 20.65 -2.39 -1.87
C PHE A 150 19.54 -2.34 -0.81
N LEU A 151 18.29 -2.65 -1.19
CA LEU A 151 17.16 -2.64 -0.26
C LEU A 151 17.34 -3.67 0.87
N LYS A 152 17.86 -4.86 0.56
CA LYS A 152 18.15 -5.90 1.57
C LYS A 152 19.18 -5.41 2.59
N ARG A 153 20.28 -4.79 2.16
CA ARG A 153 21.29 -4.26 3.09
C ARG A 153 20.70 -3.23 4.04
N GLU A 154 19.90 -2.30 3.51
CA GLU A 154 19.22 -1.31 4.33
C GLU A 154 18.24 -1.95 5.31
N TRP A 155 17.47 -2.92 4.85
CA TRP A 155 16.52 -3.66 5.68
C TRP A 155 17.19 -4.39 6.85
N PHE A 156 18.28 -5.12 6.56
CA PHE A 156 19.03 -5.87 7.58
C PHE A 156 19.92 -4.97 8.45
N ASN A 157 19.99 -3.67 8.19
CA ASN A 157 20.66 -2.70 9.04
C ASN A 157 19.79 -2.30 10.26
N GLY A 158 19.26 -3.29 10.98
CA GLY A 158 18.51 -3.10 12.23
C GLY A 158 17.00 -2.82 12.08
N PHE A 159 16.45 -2.85 10.87
CA PHE A 159 15.01 -2.65 10.61
C PHE A 159 14.25 -3.95 10.39
N ASP A 160 14.96 -5.09 10.29
CA ASP A 160 14.33 -6.40 10.15
C ASP A 160 13.54 -6.78 11.41
N TRP A 161 12.24 -6.96 11.25
CA TRP A 161 11.37 -7.38 12.33
C TRP A 161 11.48 -8.88 12.63
N THR A 162 11.99 -9.69 11.68
CA THR A 162 12.03 -11.15 11.88
C THR A 162 13.03 -11.54 12.97
N GLU A 163 14.11 -10.77 13.15
CA GLU A 163 15.05 -10.94 14.25
C GLU A 163 14.37 -10.75 15.62
N ARG A 164 13.54 -9.71 15.73
CA ARG A 164 12.76 -9.45 16.96
C ARG A 164 11.74 -10.56 17.21
N ALA A 165 11.10 -11.07 16.16
CA ALA A 165 10.16 -12.18 16.27
C ALA A 165 10.86 -13.47 16.76
N LYS A 166 12.05 -13.78 16.22
CA LYS A 166 12.87 -14.92 16.68
C LYS A 166 13.26 -14.79 18.15
N ALA A 167 13.75 -13.63 18.57
CA ALA A 167 14.11 -13.38 19.97
C ALA A 167 12.91 -13.53 20.91
N SER A 168 11.72 -13.07 20.50
CA SER A 168 10.50 -13.23 21.31
C SER A 168 10.01 -14.67 21.44
N LEU A 169 10.31 -15.54 20.46
CA LEU A 169 9.96 -16.96 20.53
C LEU A 169 10.91 -17.73 21.45
N GLN A 170 12.22 -17.45 21.38
CA GLN A 170 13.22 -18.11 22.23
C GLN A 170 12.99 -17.86 23.74
N TYR A 171 12.53 -16.67 24.11
CA TYR A 171 12.24 -16.35 25.52
C TYR A 171 11.02 -17.10 26.08
N ASN A 172 10.10 -17.57 25.22
CA ASN A 172 8.89 -18.27 25.64
C ASN A 172 9.08 -19.79 25.78
N ASP A 173 10.17 -20.36 25.25
CA ASP A 173 10.50 -21.79 25.38
C ASP A 173 11.31 -22.09 26.66
N ASP A 174 11.86 -21.07 27.32
CA ASP A 174 12.65 -21.15 28.56
C ASP A 174 11.83 -20.84 29.84
N SER A 175 10.49 -20.75 29.75
CA SER A 175 9.56 -20.50 30.88
C SER A 175 8.54 -21.63 31.02
#